data_AF-A0A7X3KB41-F1
#
_entry.id   AF-A0A7X3KB41-F1
#
_cell.length_a   1.000
_cell.length_b   1.000
_cell.length_c   1.000
_cell.angle_alpha   90.00
_cell.angle_beta   90.00
_cell.angle_gamma   90.00
#
_symmetry.space_group_name_H-M   'P 1'
#
loop_
_entity.id
_entity.type
_entity.pdbx_description
1 polymer ?
#
loop_
_entity_poly.entity_id
_entity_poly.type
_entity_poly.pdbx_seq_one_letter_code
_entity_poly.pdbx_strand_id
1 'polypeptide(L)'
;MRAATAPTTEPIDVIRIRLSADAGATAVVSEFRMANRILAAWAAQARRDSRVDYEVTFLDGLRLSGGYPLLRKGGKPHASLSRVIRRLFKEMAGGPAPYLVEG
;
A
#
# COMPACT_ATOMS: atom_id res chain seq x y z
N MET A 1 6.46 -12.62 -32.97
CA MET A 1 5.62 -11.64 -32.23
C MET A 1 5.46 -12.14 -30.80
N ARG A 2 6.04 -11.46 -29.80
CA ARG A 2 5.77 -11.76 -28.39
C ARG A 2 4.52 -10.98 -27.99
N ALA A 3 3.46 -11.68 -27.60
CA ALA A 3 2.29 -11.05 -27.00
C ALA A 3 2.76 -10.36 -25.70
N ALA A 4 2.65 -9.04 -25.66
CA ALA A 4 2.77 -8.30 -24.40
C ALA A 4 1.57 -8.71 -23.56
N THR A 5 1.80 -9.51 -22.53
CA THR A 5 0.79 -9.84 -21.53
C THR A 5 0.29 -8.52 -20.97
N ALA A 6 -1.00 -8.20 -21.19
CA ALA A 6 -1.64 -7.06 -20.55
C ALA A 6 -1.36 -7.15 -19.05
N PRO A 7 -1.03 -6.04 -18.36
CA PRO A 7 -0.86 -6.08 -16.91
C PRO A 7 -2.18 -6.57 -16.33
N THR A 8 -2.21 -7.82 -15.87
CA THR A 8 -3.39 -8.39 -15.23
C THR A 8 -3.68 -7.53 -14.01
N THR A 9 -4.78 -6.77 -14.10
CA THR A 9 -5.29 -5.98 -12.99
C THR A 9 -6.11 -6.90 -12.09
N GLU A 10 -5.58 -8.10 -11.82
CA GLU A 10 -6.25 -9.05 -10.95
C GLU A 10 -6.40 -8.40 -9.56
N PRO A 11 -7.58 -8.56 -8.93
CA PRO A 11 -7.76 -8.15 -7.56
C PRO A 11 -6.72 -8.84 -6.69
N ILE A 12 -6.14 -8.09 -5.74
CA ILE A 12 -5.32 -8.73 -4.70
C ILE A 12 -6.31 -9.17 -3.64
N ASP A 13 -6.46 -10.48 -3.50
CA ASP A 13 -7.35 -11.03 -2.50
C ASP A 13 -6.70 -10.99 -1.11
N VAL A 14 -7.37 -10.31 -0.19
CA VAL A 14 -6.90 -10.10 1.19
C VAL A 14 -7.94 -10.57 2.18
N ILE A 15 -7.49 -11.23 3.25
CA ILE A 15 -8.32 -11.59 4.40
C ILE A 15 -8.40 -10.42 5.37
N ARG A 16 -7.26 -9.78 5.61
CA ARG A 16 -7.11 -8.78 6.66
C ARG A 16 -6.02 -7.77 6.33
N ILE A 17 -6.29 -6.52 6.63
CA ILE A 17 -5.33 -5.43 6.66
C ILE A 17 -5.42 -4.81 8.05
N ARG A 18 -4.34 -4.88 8.81
CA ARG A 18 -4.18 -4.18 10.08
C ARG A 18 -3.34 -2.93 9.85
N LEU A 19 -3.77 -1.81 10.42
CA LEU A 19 -3.05 -0.54 10.42
C LEU A 19 -2.82 -0.11 11.87
N SER A 20 -1.61 0.36 12.19
CA SER A 20 -1.25 0.87 13.52
C SER A 20 -0.48 2.17 13.35
N ALA A 21 -1.00 3.28 13.88
CA ALA A 21 -0.33 4.57 13.86
C ALA A 21 0.44 4.82 15.17
N ASP A 22 1.48 5.65 15.09
CA ASP A 22 2.35 5.99 16.23
C ASP A 22 1.57 6.60 17.42
N ALA A 23 0.43 7.25 17.16
CA ALA A 23 -0.45 7.83 18.17
C ALA A 23 -1.36 6.81 18.88
N GLY A 24 -1.14 5.50 18.67
CA GLY A 24 -1.93 4.41 19.27
C GLY A 24 -3.25 4.11 18.53
N ALA A 25 -3.58 4.84 17.47
CA ALA A 25 -4.74 4.55 16.63
C ALA A 25 -4.53 3.24 15.86
N THR A 26 -5.52 2.34 15.91
CA THR A 26 -5.47 1.07 15.19
C THR A 26 -6.74 0.87 14.36
N ALA A 27 -6.62 0.16 13.25
CA ALA A 27 -7.75 -0.22 12.42
C ALA A 27 -7.52 -1.61 11.80
N VAL A 28 -8.61 -2.34 11.61
CA VAL A 28 -8.60 -3.64 10.92
C VAL A 28 -9.71 -3.66 9.88
N VAL A 29 -9.36 -3.93 8.63
CA VAL A 29 -10.30 -3.96 7.49
C VAL A 29 -9.99 -5.13 6.56
N SER A 30 -10.92 -5.50 5.69
CA SER A 30 -10.76 -6.61 4.74
C SER A 30 -10.60 -6.16 3.29
N GLU A 31 -10.45 -4.86 3.03
CA GLU A 31 -10.27 -4.34 1.67
C GLU A 31 -9.36 -3.11 1.61
N PHE A 32 -8.60 -2.99 0.53
CA PHE A 32 -7.71 -1.84 0.32
C PHE A 32 -8.46 -0.52 0.19
N ARG A 33 -9.70 -0.53 -0.32
CA ARG A 33 -10.50 0.70 -0.45
C ARG A 33 -10.75 1.33 0.92
N MET A 34 -11.20 0.54 1.89
CA MET A 34 -11.39 1.01 3.26
C MET A 34 -10.06 1.39 3.93
N ALA A 35 -9.01 0.59 3.75
CA ALA A 35 -7.68 0.91 4.30
C ALA A 35 -7.19 2.29 3.81
N ASN A 36 -7.33 2.58 2.52
CA ASN A 36 -6.94 3.87 1.95
C ASN A 36 -7.77 5.05 2.49
N ARG A 37 -9.06 4.85 2.78
CA ARG A 37 -9.90 5.89 3.40
C ARG A 37 -9.41 6.23 4.81
N ILE A 38 -9.05 5.20 5.59
CA ILE A 38 -8.51 5.37 6.95
C ILE A 38 -7.17 6.10 6.89
N LEU A 39 -6.26 5.67 6.02
CA LEU A 39 -4.97 6.34 5.82
C LEU A 39 -5.11 7.80 5.40
N ALA A 40 -6.08 8.12 4.54
CA ALA A 40 -6.37 9.51 4.15
C ALA A 40 -6.90 10.34 5.33
N ALA A 41 -7.79 9.78 6.14
CA ALA A 41 -8.31 10.45 7.33
C ALA A 41 -7.21 10.72 8.37
N TRP A 42 -6.30 9.76 8.57
CA TRP A 42 -5.15 9.94 9.45
C TRP A 42 -4.12 10.92 8.87
N ALA A 43 -3.88 10.90 7.55
CA ALA A 43 -2.99 11.84 6.88
C ALA A 43 -3.43 13.30 7.04
N ALA A 44 -4.74 13.58 7.12
CA ALA A 44 -5.27 14.93 7.32
C ALA A 44 -4.87 15.55 8.68
N GLN A 45 -4.50 14.72 9.66
CA GLN A 45 -4.13 15.15 11.01
C GLN A 45 -2.64 14.85 11.32
N ALA A 46 -1.91 14.34 10.33
CA ALA A 46 -0.55 13.84 10.50
C ALA A 46 0.49 14.96 10.54
N ARG A 47 1.59 14.71 11.28
CA ARG A 47 2.82 15.49 11.14
C ARG A 47 3.59 15.01 9.90
N ARG A 48 4.57 15.81 9.45
CA ARG A 48 5.32 15.55 8.21
C ARG A 48 6.03 14.20 8.19
N ASP A 49 6.38 13.67 9.35
CA ASP A 49 7.14 12.45 9.58
C ASP A 49 6.28 11.28 10.09
N SER A 50 4.96 11.45 10.21
CA SER A 50 4.08 10.40 10.74
C SER A 50 4.07 9.15 9.84
N ARG A 51 4.17 7.99 10.49
CA ARG A 51 4.11 6.68 9.83
C ARG A 51 2.98 5.85 10.40
N VAL A 52 2.59 4.85 9.60
CA VAL A 52 1.61 3.83 9.96
C VAL A 52 2.21 2.48 9.62
N ASP A 53 2.31 1.59 10.59
CA ASP A 53 2.64 0.20 10.33
C ASP A 53 1.43 -0.53 9.77
N TYR A 54 1.65 -1.32 8.73
CA TYR A 54 0.64 -2.19 8.15
C TYR A 54 1.05 -3.66 8.24
N GLU A 55 0.04 -4.53 8.34
CA GLU A 55 0.15 -5.97 8.12
C GLU A 55 -1.02 -6.40 7.23
N VAL A 56 -0.72 -7.03 6.10
CA VAL A 56 -1.70 -7.60 5.18
C VAL A 56 -1.59 -9.11 5.25
N THR A 57 -2.70 -9.79 5.51
CA THR A 57 -2.86 -11.24 5.39
C THR A 57 -3.63 -11.55 4.11
N PHE A 58 -3.03 -12.34 3.22
CA PHE A 58 -3.62 -12.77 1.96
C PHE A 58 -4.44 -14.06 2.12
N LEU A 59 -5.23 -14.44 1.11
CA LEU A 59 -6.07 -15.65 1.15
C LEU A 59 -5.27 -16.95 1.38
N ASP A 60 -4.04 -17.01 0.87
CA ASP A 60 -3.13 -18.14 1.03
C ASP A 60 -2.47 -18.21 2.43
N GLY A 61 -2.78 -17.26 3.32
CA GLY A 61 -2.22 -17.17 4.66
C GLY A 61 -0.87 -16.46 4.72
N LEU A 62 -0.29 -16.05 3.58
CA LEU A 62 0.92 -15.23 3.57
C LEU A 62 0.67 -13.88 4.22
N ARG A 63 1.73 -13.33 4.81
CA ARG A 63 1.70 -12.04 5.49
C ARG A 63 2.75 -11.11 4.90
N LEU A 64 2.34 -9.86 4.67
CA LEU A 64 3.22 -8.78 4.25
C LEU A 64 3.04 -7.61 5.22
N SER A 65 4.14 -7.20 5.86
CA SER A 65 4.15 -6.07 6.79
C SER A 65 5.17 -5.02 6.38
N GLY A 66 4.94 -3.77 6.79
CA GLY A 66 5.89 -2.69 6.58
C GLY A 66 5.41 -1.35 7.12
N GLY A 67 6.27 -0.33 7.01
CA GLY A 67 5.93 1.04 7.38
C GLY A 67 5.40 1.83 6.18
N TYR A 68 4.26 2.46 6.33
CA TYR A 68 3.61 3.34 5.37
C TYR A 68 3.73 4.81 5.83
N PRO A 69 4.47 5.67 5.13
CA PRO A 69 4.46 7.09 5.43
C PRO A 69 3.12 7.71 5.03
N LEU A 70 2.49 8.47 5.93
CA LEU A 70 1.20 9.11 5.62
C LEU A 70 1.34 10.23 4.58
N LEU A 71 2.48 10.94 4.63
CA LEU A 71 2.81 12.04 3.74
C LEU A 71 4.12 11.78 3.00
N ARG A 72 4.20 12.24 1.75
CA ARG A 72 5.43 12.30 0.97
C ARG A 72 6.26 13.52 1.38
N LYS A 73 7.53 13.52 0.96
CA LYS A 73 8.38 14.72 1.00
C LYS A 73 7.63 15.88 0.34
N GLY A 74 7.46 16.98 1.08
CA GLY A 74 6.65 18.12 0.65
C GLY A 74 5.19 18.11 1.12
N GLY A 75 4.77 17.17 1.98
CA GLY A 75 3.46 17.18 2.64
C GLY A 75 2.29 16.70 1.78
N LYS A 76 2.55 16.14 0.59
CA LYS A 76 1.52 15.58 -0.30
C LYS A 76 1.07 14.20 0.20
N PRO A 77 -0.18 13.76 -0.05
CA PRO A 77 -0.61 12.40 0.28
C PRO A 77 0.29 11.34 -0.35
N HIS A 78 0.55 10.27 0.40
CA HIS A 78 1.29 9.13 -0.13
C HIS A 78 0.46 8.31 -1.12
N ALA A 79 1.14 7.55 -2.00
CA ALA A 79 0.48 6.63 -2.92
C ALA A 79 -0.29 5.57 -2.14
N SER A 80 -1.49 5.20 -2.62
CA SER A 80 -2.36 4.22 -1.98
C SER A 80 -1.62 2.94 -1.57
N LEU A 81 -2.06 2.34 -0.45
CA LEU A 81 -1.46 1.12 0.08
C LEU A 81 -1.48 -0.02 -0.94
N SER A 82 -2.57 -0.14 -1.70
CA SER A 82 -2.67 -1.12 -2.80
C SER A 82 -1.62 -0.92 -3.88
N ARG A 83 -1.28 0.33 -4.22
CA ARG A 83 -0.22 0.63 -5.21
C ARG A 83 1.15 0.27 -4.68
N VAL A 84 1.41 0.54 -3.39
CA VAL A 84 2.66 0.15 -2.72
C VAL A 84 2.83 -1.37 -2.75
N ILE A 85 1.79 -2.12 -2.36
CA ILE A 85 1.85 -3.58 -2.30
C ILE A 85 1.98 -4.21 -3.69
N ARG A 86 1.23 -3.71 -4.69
CA ARG A 86 1.39 -4.15 -6.10
C ARG A 86 2.82 -3.94 -6.60
N ARG A 87 3.44 -2.82 -6.22
CA ARG A 87 4.83 -2.54 -6.57
C ARG A 87 5.79 -3.54 -5.93
N LEU A 88 5.62 -3.84 -4.63
CA LEU A 88 6.43 -4.83 -3.93
C LEU A 88 6.31 -6.22 -4.56
N PHE A 89 5.10 -6.68 -4.87
CA PHE A 89 4.90 -7.96 -5.57
C PHE A 89 5.62 -8.00 -6.92
N LYS A 90 5.55 -6.90 -7.69
CA LYS A 90 6.23 -6.81 -8.97
C LYS A 90 7.76 -6.86 -8.83
N GLU A 91 8.31 -6.19 -7.82
CA GLU A 91 9.75 -6.17 -7.53
C GLU A 91 10.25 -7.56 -7.09
N MET A 92 9.49 -8.27 -6.25
CA MET A 92 9.81 -9.64 -5.83
C MET A 92 9.73 -10.65 -6.98
N ALA A 93 8.85 -10.43 -7.96
CA ALA A 93 8.68 -11.32 -9.11
C ALA A 93 9.72 -11.10 -10.24
N GLY A 94 10.70 -10.19 -10.07
CA GLY A 94 11.79 -10.00 -11.03
C GLY A 94 11.41 -9.35 -12.37
N GLY A 95 10.26 -8.67 -12.45
CA GLY A 95 9.84 -7.95 -13.67
C GLY A 95 10.57 -6.60 -13.87
N PRO A 96 10.69 -6.08 -15.10
CA PRO A 96 11.30 -4.77 -15.34
C PRO A 96 10.46 -3.70 -14.63
N ALA A 97 11.11 -2.88 -13.79
CA ALA A 97 10.52 -1.71 -13.13
C ALA A 97 10.64 -0.50 -14.06
N PRO A 98 9.57 -0.04 -14.74
CA PRO A 98 9.64 1.08 -15.66
C PRO A 98 8.76 2.20 -15.12
N TYR A 99 9.23 2.97 -14.14
CA TYR A 99 8.66 4.31 -13.87
C TYR A 99 9.53 5.14 -12.91
N LEU A 100 10.73 5.51 -13.35
CA LEU A 100 11.01 6.95 -13.39
C LEU A 100 10.44 7.46 -14.70
N VAL A 101 9.19 7.89 -14.66
CA VAL A 101 8.75 9.00 -15.52
C VAL A 101 8.23 10.01 -14.51
N GLU A 102 9.12 10.92 -14.14
CA GLU A 102 8.71 12.20 -13.58
C GLU A 102 7.81 12.87 -14.62
N GLY A 103 6.65 13.33 -14.17
CA GLY A 103 5.94 14.40 -14.86
C GLY A 103 6.49 15.73 -14.39
#